data_AF-A0A9E6Z5R4-F1
#
_entry.id   AF-A0A9E6Z5R4-F1
#
_cell.length_a   1.000
_cell.length_b   1.000
_cell.length_c   1.000
_cell.angle_alpha   90.00
_cell.angle_beta   90.00
_cell.angle_gamma   90.00
#
_symmetry.space_group_name_H-M   'P 1'
#
loop_
_entity.id
_entity.type
_entity.pdbx_description
1 polymer ?
#
loop_
_entity_poly.entity_id
_entity_poly.type
_entity_poly.pdbx_seq_one_letter_code
_entity_poly.pdbx_strand_id
1 'polypeptide(L)'
;MSYEKFIRDFDNPVKMFIERAFKTTFPDLDSVRVAHLEGGFSSAQIYTILHKDKKYVLRILPEKFAIERRIAEHEGHKIAASLGVAPKVIYAALNLIS
;
A
#
# COMPACT_ATOMS: atom_id res chain seq x y z
N MET A 1 4.50 -13.34 -7.17
CA MET A 1 5.96 -13.09 -7.14
C MET A 1 6.47 -12.97 -5.70
N SER A 2 7.78 -13.15 -5.46
CA SER A 2 8.39 -12.89 -4.14
C SER A 2 8.58 -11.38 -3.91
N TYR A 3 8.84 -10.98 -2.67
CA TYR A 3 9.12 -9.59 -2.32
C TYR A 3 10.35 -9.04 -3.06
N GLU A 4 11.43 -9.81 -3.16
CA GLU A 4 12.69 -9.38 -3.78
C GLU A 4 12.53 -9.14 -5.28
N LYS A 5 11.64 -9.90 -5.94
CA LYS A 5 11.30 -9.68 -7.34
C LYS A 5 10.41 -8.44 -7.48
N PHE A 6 9.39 -8.32 -6.63
CA PHE A 6 8.44 -7.21 -6.64
C PHE A 6 9.12 -5.84 -6.45
N ILE A 7 10.03 -5.72 -5.47
CA ILE A 7 10.64 -4.43 -5.15
C ILE A 7 11.62 -3.91 -6.22
N ARG A 8 12.01 -4.77 -7.18
CA ARG A 8 12.85 -4.39 -8.32
C ARG A 8 12.08 -3.62 -9.39
N ASP A 9 10.74 -3.71 -9.38
CA ASP A 9 9.88 -3.02 -10.35
C ASP A 9 9.66 -1.53 -10.01
N PHE A 10 10.23 -1.05 -8.89
CA PHE A 10 10.06 0.31 -8.42
C PHE A 10 11.39 1.03 -8.26
N ASP A 11 11.38 2.30 -8.65
CA ASP A 11 12.47 3.25 -8.43
C ASP A 11 12.24 4.12 -7.20
N ASN A 12 13.29 4.83 -6.79
CA ASN A 12 13.19 5.84 -5.75
C ASN A 12 12.37 7.05 -6.25
N PRO A 13 11.54 7.69 -5.40
CA PRO A 13 11.39 7.47 -3.96
C PRO A 13 10.35 6.41 -3.56
N VAL A 14 9.51 5.95 -4.49
CA VAL A 14 8.39 5.01 -4.21
C VAL A 14 8.90 3.73 -3.56
N LYS A 15 10.01 3.18 -4.08
CA LYS A 15 10.68 2.00 -3.53
C LYS A 15 10.93 2.12 -2.02
N MET A 16 11.48 3.25 -1.56
CA MET A 16 11.80 3.45 -0.14
C MET A 16 10.57 3.34 0.77
N PHE A 17 9.43 3.89 0.34
CA PHE A 17 8.19 3.80 1.13
C PHE A 17 7.64 2.39 1.17
N ILE A 18 7.70 1.66 0.06
CA ILE A 18 7.29 0.25 0.01
C ILE A 18 8.19 -0.58 0.93
N GLU A 19 9.51 -0.42 0.84
CA GLU A 19 10.45 -1.15 1.70
C GLU A 19 10.20 -0.88 3.18
N ARG A 20 9.98 0.39 3.55
CA ARG A 20 9.67 0.77 4.93
C ARG A 20 8.38 0.14 5.40
N ALA A 21 7.31 0.22 4.59
CA ALA A 21 6.01 -0.37 4.90
C ALA A 21 6.10 -1.88 5.14
N PHE A 22 6.82 -2.60 4.27
CA PHE A 22 6.99 -4.05 4.38
C PHE A 22 7.79 -4.42 5.62
N LYS A 23 8.91 -3.74 5.88
CA LYS A 23 9.76 -3.97 7.06
C LYS A 23 9.04 -3.68 8.38
N THR A 24 8.15 -2.69 8.43
CA THR A 24 7.35 -2.44 9.65
C THR A 24 6.15 -3.36 9.80
N THR A 25 5.65 -3.94 8.71
CA THR A 25 4.42 -4.75 8.74
C THR A 25 4.70 -6.24 8.89
N PHE A 26 5.77 -6.74 8.26
CA PHE A 26 6.07 -8.16 8.18
C PHE A 26 7.40 -8.45 8.91
N PRO A 27 7.42 -9.34 9.91
CA PRO A 27 8.63 -9.70 10.65
C PRO A 27 9.64 -10.50 9.80
N ASP A 28 9.16 -11.16 8.74
CA ASP A 28 9.95 -11.90 7.77
C ASP A 28 9.39 -11.67 6.37
N LEU A 29 10.26 -11.44 5.38
CA LEU A 29 9.88 -11.12 4.01
C LEU A 29 9.87 -12.36 3.10
N ASP A 30 10.56 -13.43 3.48
CA ASP A 30 10.70 -14.66 2.67
C ASP A 30 9.35 -15.35 2.41
N SER A 31 8.42 -15.26 3.37
CA SER A 31 7.07 -15.81 3.25
C SER A 31 6.08 -14.89 2.53
N VAL A 32 6.51 -13.67 2.19
CA VAL A 32 5.66 -12.71 1.48
C VAL A 32 5.49 -13.11 0.02
N ARG A 33 4.25 -13.12 -0.44
CA ARG A 33 3.89 -13.31 -1.85
C ARG A 33 3.05 -12.14 -2.32
N VAL A 34 3.46 -11.54 -3.43
CA VAL A 34 2.80 -10.38 -4.03
C VAL A 34 2.18 -10.76 -5.36
N ALA A 35 0.99 -10.27 -5.65
CA ALA A 35 0.34 -10.40 -6.95
C ALA A 35 -0.29 -9.06 -7.34
N HIS A 36 -0.09 -8.66 -8.60
CA HIS A 36 -0.79 -7.51 -9.14
C HIS A 36 -2.29 -7.86 -9.24
N LEU A 37 -3.15 -6.95 -8.81
CA LEU A 37 -4.58 -7.07 -8.97
C LEU A 37 -4.98 -6.31 -10.22
N GLU A 38 -5.18 -7.03 -11.31
CA GLU A 38 -5.73 -6.45 -12.54
C GLU A 38 -7.22 -6.13 -12.32
N GLY A 39 -7.58 -4.85 -12.35
CA GLY A 39 -8.95 -4.41 -12.21
C GLY A 39 -9.09 -3.12 -11.42
N GLY A 40 -9.84 -2.18 -11.97
CA GLY A 40 -10.18 -0.90 -11.35
C GLY A 40 -10.26 0.23 -12.37
N PHE A 41 -11.30 1.05 -12.29
CA PHE A 41 -11.43 2.28 -13.10
C PHE A 41 -10.46 3.40 -12.66
N SER A 42 -9.70 3.18 -11.58
CA SER A 42 -8.72 4.13 -11.08
C SER A 42 -7.34 3.85 -11.66
N SER A 43 -6.57 4.90 -11.93
CA SER A 43 -5.14 4.84 -12.28
C SER A 43 -4.22 4.42 -11.12
N ALA A 44 -4.76 3.83 -10.06
CA ALA A 44 -3.99 3.28 -8.95
C ALA A 44 -3.44 1.89 -9.32
N GLN A 45 -2.19 1.62 -8.93
CA GLN A 45 -1.65 0.27 -8.99
C GLN A 45 -2.01 -0.45 -7.69
N ILE A 46 -2.63 -1.63 -7.81
CA ILE A 46 -3.12 -2.39 -6.66
C ILE A 46 -2.42 -3.75 -6.63
N TYR A 47 -1.90 -4.10 -5.46
CA TYR A 47 -1.23 -5.37 -5.24
C TYR A 47 -1.88 -6.10 -4.07
N THR A 48 -2.18 -7.38 -4.26
CA THR A 48 -2.49 -8.30 -3.17
C THR A 48 -1.19 -8.83 -2.58
N ILE A 49 -1.10 -8.84 -1.26
CA ILE A 49 0.03 -9.40 -0.51
C ILE A 49 -0.49 -10.52 0.39
N LEU A 50 0.15 -11.67 0.35
CA LEU A 50 -0.11 -12.81 1.22
C LEU A 50 1.09 -13.03 2.16
N HIS A 51 0.82 -13.17 3.45
CA HIS A 51 1.81 -13.46 4.49
C HIS A 51 1.16 -14.29 5.60
N LYS A 52 1.66 -15.50 5.86
CA LYS A 52 1.18 -16.42 6.93
C LYS A 52 -0.36 -16.46 7.05
N ASP A 53 -1.01 -16.86 5.95
CA ASP A 53 -2.47 -16.97 5.80
C ASP A 53 -3.28 -15.68 5.92
N LYS A 54 -2.62 -14.52 6.05
CA LYS A 54 -3.26 -13.21 6.03
C LYS A 54 -3.11 -12.56 4.66
N LYS A 55 -4.18 -11.89 4.24
CA LYS A 55 -4.25 -11.12 2.99
C LYS A 55 -4.23 -9.64 3.30
N TYR A 56 -3.37 -8.92 2.59
CA TYR A 56 -3.20 -7.48 2.65
C TYR A 56 -3.33 -6.88 1.26
N VAL A 57 -3.54 -5.57 1.20
CA VAL A 57 -3.62 -4.83 -0.05
C VAL A 57 -2.68 -3.63 0.03
N LEU A 58 -1.81 -3.50 -0.97
CA LEU A 58 -1.04 -2.29 -1.22
C LEU A 58 -1.71 -1.52 -2.35
N ARG A 59 -1.98 -0.24 -2.11
CA ARG A 59 -2.49 0.71 -3.11
C ARG A 59 -1.44 1.79 -3.34
N ILE A 60 -0.93 1.88 -4.55
CA ILE A 60 -0.06 2.97 -4.99
C ILE A 60 -0.92 3.92 -5.81
N LEU A 61 -1.13 5.11 -5.26
CA LEU A 61 -2.03 6.09 -5.84
C LEU A 61 -1.25 7.01 -6.81
N PRO A 62 -1.87 7.43 -7.92
CA PRO A 62 -1.24 8.37 -8.84
C PRO A 62 -1.06 9.75 -8.20
N GLU A 63 0.03 10.42 -8.57
CA GLU A 63 0.42 11.76 -8.10
C GLU A 63 -0.53 12.88 -8.57
N LYS A 64 -1.41 12.60 -9.54
CA LYS A 64 -2.31 13.59 -10.18
C LYS A 64 -3.32 14.29 -9.25
N PHE A 65 -3.36 13.96 -7.96
CA PHE A 65 -4.29 14.54 -7.02
C PHE A 65 -3.55 15.33 -5.96
N ALA A 66 -4.08 16.51 -5.62
CA ALA A 66 -3.54 17.38 -4.58
C ALA A 66 -3.40 16.64 -3.23
N ILE A 67 -2.36 16.98 -2.47
CA ILE A 67 -2.00 16.31 -1.21
C ILE A 67 -3.13 16.39 -0.18
N GLU A 68 -3.86 17.50 -0.15
CA GLU A 68 -5.01 17.74 0.72
C GLU A 68 -6.12 16.73 0.45
N ARG A 69 -6.33 16.38 -0.81
CA ARG A 69 -7.32 15.37 -1.19
C ARG A 69 -6.91 13.98 -0.71
N ARG A 70 -5.62 13.67 -0.67
CA ARG A 70 -5.10 12.40 -0.14
C ARG A 70 -5.20 12.31 1.37
N ILE A 71 -4.97 13.43 2.07
CA ILE A 71 -5.19 13.52 3.51
C ILE A 71 -6.68 13.31 3.83
N ALA A 72 -7.58 13.98 3.12
CA ALA A 72 -9.02 13.79 3.30
C ALA A 72 -9.48 12.35 2.99
N GLU A 73 -8.98 11.75 1.91
CA GLU A 73 -9.26 10.33 1.58
C GLU A 73 -8.79 9.40 2.71
N HIS A 74 -7.60 9.65 3.27
CA HIS A 74 -7.05 8.85 4.36
C HIS A 74 -7.86 8.95 5.64
N GLU A 75 -8.22 10.16 6.06
CA GLU A 75 -9.03 10.36 7.27
C GLU A 75 -10.43 9.78 7.10
N GLY A 76 -11.06 9.97 5.94
CA GLY A 76 -12.34 9.33 5.62
C GLY A 76 -12.25 7.80 5.70
N HIS A 77 -11.15 7.21 5.21
CA HIS A 77 -10.93 5.77 5.29
C HIS A 77 -10.72 5.30 6.73
N LYS A 78 -9.97 6.05 7.56
CA LYS A 78 -9.78 5.73 8.98
C LYS A 78 -11.10 5.73 9.75
N ILE A 79 -11.96 6.72 9.50
CA ILE A 79 -13.30 6.78 10.09
C ILE A 79 -14.12 5.55 9.66
N ALA A 80 -14.19 5.27 8.36
CA ALA A 80 -14.92 4.11 7.85
C ALA A 80 -14.39 2.78 8.41
N ALA A 81 -13.08 2.66 8.59
CA ALA A 81 -12.46 1.49 9.20
C ALA A 81 -12.82 1.35 10.68
N SER A 82 -12.85 2.45 11.43
CA SER A 82 -13.27 2.45 12.84
C SER A 82 -14.74 2.02 13.03
N LEU A 83 -15.57 2.23 12.00
CA LEU A 83 -16.97 1.82 11.95
C LEU A 83 -17.16 0.39 11.41
N GLY A 84 -16.09 -0.32 11.05
CA GLY A 84 -16.16 -1.66 10.46
C GLY A 84 -16.67 -1.70 9.02
N VAL A 85 -16.80 -0.54 8.35
CA VAL A 85 -17.28 -0.42 6.97
C VAL A 85 -16.15 -0.60 5.96
N ALA A 86 -14.92 -0.23 6.34
CA ALA A 86 -13.74 -0.33 5.48
C ALA A 86 -12.61 -1.17 6.14
N PRO A 87 -11.67 -1.71 5.35
CA PRO A 87 -10.48 -2.37 5.87
C PRO A 87 -9.61 -1.43 6.72
N LYS A 88 -8.89 -1.97 7.69
CA LYS A 88 -7.92 -1.20 8.50
C LYS A 88 -6.71 -0.79 7.67
N VAL A 89 -6.31 0.48 7.78
CA VAL A 89 -5.02 0.96 7.24
C VAL A 89 -3.91 0.64 8.23
N ILE A 90 -2.88 -0.06 7.74
CA ILE A 90 -1.72 -0.47 8.54
C ILE A 90 -0.58 0.54 8.38
N TYR A 91 -0.41 1.06 7.17
CA TYR A 91 0.64 2.02 6.82
C TYR A 91 0.13 2.99 5.76
N ALA A 92 0.50 4.27 5.90
CA ALA A 92 0.23 5.30 4.90
C ALA A 92 1.41 6.28 4.83
N ALA A 93 1.97 6.48 3.63
CA ALA A 93 3.04 7.44 3.38
C ALA A 93 2.46 8.73 2.76
N LEU A 94 1.83 9.57 3.59
CA LEU A 94 1.11 10.77 3.13
C LEU A 94 1.93 12.06 3.21
N ASN A 95 3.08 12.08 3.89
CA ASN A 95 3.74 13.34 4.31
C ASN A 95 5.24 13.43 3.94
N LEU A 96 5.68 12.94 2.78
CA LEU A 96 7.13 12.86 2.50
C LEU A 96 7.60 13.53 1.20
N ILE A 97 6.81 14.50 0.72
CA ILE A 97 7.31 15.56 -0.18
C ILE A 97 7.06 16.88 0.57
N SER A 98 8.03 17.27 1.38
CA SER A 98 8.16 18.61 1.96
C SER A 98 9.44 19.23 1.42
#